data_AF-A0AAX0WUE1-F1
#
_entry.id   AF-A0AAX0WUE1-F1
#
_cell.length_a   1.000
_cell.length_b   1.000
_cell.length_c   1.000
_cell.angle_alpha   90.00
_cell.angle_beta   90.00
_cell.angle_gamma   90.00
#
_symmetry.space_group_name_H-M   'P 1'
#
loop_
_entity.id
_entity.type
_entity.pdbx_description
1 polymer ?
#
loop_
_entity_poly.entity_id
_entity_poly.type
_entity_poly.pdbx_seq_one_letter_code
_entity_poly.pdbx_strand_id
1 'polypeptide(L)'
;MKYTVTFCVFDHTIGGNPFWHGSFFLSKLDESKRLLEVVETWGFYGVTSTGDKNSRLEKFKIKNHLDVDFQGNHGMLINEEIRYMDLGHGLHGYTFELTQEQFEEVQRRCATAVAGQKAAISEVVGDGNNFTTDPEKKGRIYKEEVYSRQIYEIEQIKAKIEGRPSRLKPFDFHLSLGYRKIGFLGFDFWLPVPSLENSNTCKTRAVSLLEGILTEEQLAPFKNSSLPRFIPGLEPILLHSEGTLRPHTKSSGQQVFSRNWKDKDVKLYWSVPPQSFDKLAEDTVDLFNIDAEYRTEVKYIVGKLQRLEWAIRNASLSKKYQEDEDKDYFTKYKNDLADLIVTCYREFATIEPKKDTKISGWKGFALSLFSAPRSKEEKKLQAKIHQAKMLFNSIYMAIVDEWIIDKDYPSETYAPEDAEDYNPLEAVASYLSKEDKKNLCKIIGRNYIESEEAYETSLVTSPA
;
A
#
# COMPACT_ATOMS: atom_id res chain seq x y z
N MET A 1 0.09 17.27 -15.68
CA MET A 1 -0.70 16.10 -15.26
C MET A 1 -1.82 16.54 -14.36
N LYS A 2 -3.08 16.31 -14.75
CA LYS A 2 -4.21 16.51 -13.84
C LYS A 2 -4.89 15.22 -13.44
N TYR A 3 -4.85 14.21 -14.30
CA TYR A 3 -5.60 12.97 -14.15
C TYR A 3 -4.73 11.77 -14.51
N THR A 4 -4.76 10.73 -13.70
CA THR A 4 -3.94 9.53 -13.90
C THR A 4 -4.73 8.29 -13.58
N VAL A 5 -4.38 7.19 -14.25
CA VAL A 5 -4.72 5.84 -13.81
C VAL A 5 -3.45 5.09 -13.49
N THR A 6 -3.41 4.39 -12.37
CA THR A 6 -2.26 3.58 -11.96
C THR A 6 -2.70 2.14 -11.84
N PHE A 7 -2.16 1.27 -12.70
CA PHE A 7 -2.27 -0.16 -12.46
C PHE A 7 -1.32 -0.51 -11.32
N CYS A 8 -1.82 -1.17 -10.28
CA CYS A 8 -1.01 -1.47 -9.10
C CYS A 8 -1.27 -2.89 -8.59
N VAL A 9 -0.28 -3.38 -7.83
CA VAL A 9 -0.26 -4.71 -7.27
C VAL A 9 0.15 -4.65 -5.81
N PHE A 10 -0.56 -5.39 -4.97
CA PHE A 10 -0.28 -5.59 -3.56
C PHE A 10 0.47 -6.91 -3.39
N ASP A 11 1.71 -6.84 -2.94
CA ASP A 11 2.52 -8.01 -2.67
C ASP A 11 2.20 -8.66 -1.32
N HIS A 12 2.85 -9.78 -1.06
CA HIS A 12 2.68 -10.57 0.16
C HIS A 12 3.05 -9.84 1.48
N THR A 13 3.81 -8.75 1.42
CA THR A 13 4.30 -8.05 2.63
C THR A 13 3.20 -7.27 3.35
N ILE A 14 2.12 -6.92 2.64
CA ILE A 14 0.95 -6.21 3.18
C ILE A 14 -0.27 -7.12 3.39
N GLY A 15 -0.02 -8.43 3.51
CA GLY A 15 -1.06 -9.43 3.75
C GLY A 15 -1.75 -9.94 2.47
N GLY A 16 -1.21 -9.62 1.29
CA GLY A 16 -1.65 -10.19 0.02
C GLY A 16 -1.36 -11.69 -0.08
N ASN A 17 -2.11 -12.39 -0.92
CA ASN A 17 -1.84 -13.80 -1.22
C ASN A 17 -0.49 -13.95 -1.97
N PRO A 18 0.10 -15.17 -2.06
CA PRO A 18 1.38 -15.39 -2.76
C PRO A 18 1.39 -15.01 -4.25
N PHE A 19 0.21 -14.90 -4.85
CA PHE A 19 0.00 -14.52 -6.24
C PHE A 19 -0.11 -13.01 -6.45
N TRP A 20 -0.12 -12.25 -5.35
CA TRP A 20 -0.36 -10.81 -5.29
C TRP A 20 -1.78 -10.46 -5.73
N HIS A 21 -2.23 -9.27 -5.33
CA HIS A 21 -3.54 -8.75 -5.71
C HIS A 21 -3.37 -7.57 -6.66
N GLY A 22 -4.08 -7.55 -7.78
CA GLY A 22 -4.06 -6.47 -8.76
C GLY A 22 -5.25 -5.54 -8.58
N SER A 23 -5.01 -4.24 -8.69
CA SER A 23 -6.04 -3.21 -8.61
C SER A 23 -5.64 -2.04 -9.52
N PHE A 24 -6.47 -1.01 -9.61
CA PHE A 24 -6.05 0.26 -10.15
C PHE A 24 -6.58 1.45 -9.36
N PHE A 25 -5.82 2.53 -9.42
CA PHE A 25 -6.13 3.79 -8.76
C PHE A 25 -6.38 4.88 -9.78
N LEU A 26 -7.38 5.72 -9.51
CA LEU A 26 -7.59 6.97 -10.22
C LEU A 26 -7.08 8.10 -9.34
N SER A 27 -6.14 8.89 -9.86
CA SER A 27 -5.58 10.02 -9.14
C SER A 27 -5.82 11.34 -9.86
N LYS A 28 -6.02 12.40 -9.08
CA LYS A 28 -6.18 13.77 -9.56
C LYS A 28 -5.23 14.71 -8.83
N LEU A 29 -4.58 15.62 -9.56
CA LEU A 29 -3.78 16.67 -8.95
C LEU A 29 -4.71 17.71 -8.31
N ASP A 30 -4.60 17.87 -6.98
CA ASP A 30 -5.15 19.02 -6.27
C ASP A 30 -4.17 20.18 -6.44
N GLU A 31 -4.49 21.11 -7.35
CA GLU A 31 -3.64 22.28 -7.63
C GLU A 31 -3.48 23.22 -6.43
N SER A 32 -4.48 23.26 -5.54
CA SER A 32 -4.45 24.14 -4.37
C SER A 32 -3.47 23.64 -3.32
N LYS A 33 -3.45 22.32 -3.08
CA LYS A 33 -2.54 21.66 -2.15
C LYS A 33 -1.21 21.24 -2.79
N ARG A 34 -1.16 21.20 -4.13
CA ARG A 34 -0.06 20.62 -4.92
C ARG A 34 0.23 19.18 -4.55
N LEU A 35 -0.83 18.40 -4.30
CA LEU A 35 -0.76 16.99 -3.95
C LEU A 35 -1.51 16.17 -4.99
N LEU A 36 -0.97 15.01 -5.35
CA LEU A 36 -1.67 14.05 -6.19
C LEU A 36 -2.58 13.19 -5.29
N GLU A 37 -3.89 13.42 -5.34
CA GLU A 37 -4.91 12.71 -4.55
C GLU A 37 -5.34 11.44 -5.28
N VAL A 38 -5.38 10.32 -4.57
CA VAL A 38 -6.07 9.11 -5.03
C VAL A 38 -7.55 9.26 -4.70
N VAL A 39 -8.37 9.47 -5.72
CA VAL A 39 -9.81 9.77 -5.55
C VAL A 39 -10.67 8.51 -5.62
N GLU A 40 -10.24 7.50 -6.37
CA GLU A 40 -10.90 6.20 -6.44
C GLU A 40 -9.88 5.07 -6.51
N THR A 41 -10.29 3.92 -5.98
CA THR A 41 -9.51 2.69 -6.00
C THR A 41 -10.44 1.55 -6.37
N TRP A 42 -9.97 0.60 -7.17
CA TRP A 42 -10.80 -0.49 -7.65
C TRP A 42 -10.02 -1.79 -7.69
N GLY A 43 -10.47 -2.74 -6.87
CA GLY A 43 -10.03 -4.12 -6.83
C GLY A 43 -11.13 -5.06 -7.29
N PHE A 44 -10.75 -6.18 -7.88
CA PHE A 44 -11.68 -7.22 -8.27
C PHE A 44 -11.38 -8.52 -7.53
N TYR A 45 -12.30 -8.96 -6.68
CA TYR A 45 -12.08 -10.05 -5.74
C TYR A 45 -12.95 -11.24 -6.06
N GLY A 46 -12.35 -12.42 -6.10
CA GLY A 46 -13.06 -13.69 -6.19
C GLY A 46 -13.76 -14.02 -4.89
N VAL A 47 -14.94 -14.60 -5.00
CA VAL A 47 -15.73 -15.08 -3.85
C VAL A 47 -15.10 -16.35 -3.27
N THR A 48 -15.24 -16.57 -1.96
CA THR A 48 -14.66 -17.75 -1.29
C THR A 48 -15.18 -19.05 -1.90
N SER A 49 -14.38 -20.11 -1.79
CA SER A 49 -14.70 -21.39 -2.42
C SER A 49 -16.06 -21.91 -1.94
N THR A 50 -16.91 -22.27 -2.90
CA THR A 50 -18.21 -22.89 -2.64
C THR A 50 -18.13 -24.44 -2.62
N GLY A 51 -16.92 -25.00 -2.81
CA GLY A 51 -16.68 -26.45 -2.83
C GLY A 51 -16.76 -27.15 -1.47
N ASP A 52 -16.79 -28.49 -1.49
CA ASP A 52 -16.74 -29.31 -0.27
C ASP A 52 -15.41 -29.15 0.47
N LYS A 53 -15.47 -28.50 1.63
CA LYS A 53 -14.34 -28.21 2.53
C LYS A 53 -13.60 -29.46 3.02
N ASN A 54 -14.24 -30.63 2.97
CA ASN A 54 -13.61 -31.88 3.39
C ASN A 54 -12.72 -32.50 2.30
N SER A 55 -12.81 -32.02 1.06
CA SER A 55 -11.99 -32.51 -0.04
C SER A 55 -10.50 -32.22 0.17
N ARG A 56 -9.63 -33.10 -0.35
CA ARG A 56 -8.17 -32.90 -0.27
C ARG A 56 -7.71 -31.63 -0.99
N LEU A 57 -8.40 -31.27 -2.07
CA LEU A 57 -8.13 -30.06 -2.84
C LEU A 57 -8.47 -28.80 -2.04
N GLU A 58 -9.63 -28.75 -1.36
CA GLU A 58 -9.97 -27.62 -0.50
C GLU A 58 -9.05 -27.49 0.71
N LYS A 59 -8.67 -28.60 1.33
CA LYS A 59 -7.67 -28.58 2.42
C LYS A 59 -6.32 -28.03 1.95
N PHE A 60 -5.91 -28.36 0.72
CA PHE A 60 -4.70 -27.80 0.11
C PHE A 60 -4.86 -26.28 -0.16
N LYS A 61 -6.00 -25.84 -0.71
CA LYS A 61 -6.31 -24.43 -0.96
C LYS A 61 -6.25 -23.60 0.32
N ILE A 62 -6.96 -24.04 1.37
CA ILE A 62 -6.98 -23.39 2.68
C ILE A 62 -5.57 -23.30 3.27
N LYS A 63 -4.80 -24.40 3.21
CA LYS A 63 -3.41 -24.42 3.72
C LYS A 63 -2.49 -23.42 3.01
N ASN A 64 -2.73 -23.13 1.74
CA ASN A 64 -1.92 -22.20 0.94
C ASN A 64 -2.57 -20.82 0.77
N HIS A 65 -3.63 -20.52 1.53
CA HIS A 65 -4.37 -19.25 1.45
C HIS A 65 -4.94 -18.95 0.05
N LEU A 66 -5.42 -19.98 -0.65
CA LEU A 66 -6.05 -19.92 -1.97
C LEU A 66 -7.56 -20.15 -1.87
N ASP A 67 -8.25 -19.29 -1.10
CA ASP A 67 -9.71 -19.40 -0.88
C ASP A 67 -10.52 -18.80 -2.03
N VAL A 68 -10.37 -19.38 -3.22
CA VAL A 68 -10.96 -18.93 -4.50
C VAL A 68 -11.39 -20.15 -5.30
N ASP A 69 -12.53 -20.07 -6.00
CA ASP A 69 -12.97 -21.18 -6.85
C ASP A 69 -12.02 -21.40 -8.04
N PHE A 70 -11.67 -22.68 -8.31
CA PHE A 70 -10.86 -23.02 -9.47
C PHE A 70 -11.69 -23.06 -10.77
N GLN A 71 -13.01 -23.24 -10.66
CA GLN A 71 -13.93 -23.28 -11.80
C GLN A 71 -15.33 -22.77 -11.40
N GLY A 72 -15.86 -21.81 -12.17
CA GLY A 72 -17.31 -21.56 -12.20
C GLY A 72 -17.88 -20.57 -11.18
N ASN A 73 -17.12 -19.56 -10.76
CA ASN A 73 -17.65 -18.46 -9.94
C ASN A 73 -17.32 -17.08 -10.53
N HIS A 74 -17.81 -16.04 -9.89
CA HIS A 74 -17.65 -14.65 -10.29
C HIS A 74 -16.82 -13.87 -9.27
N GLY A 75 -16.38 -12.69 -9.68
CA GLY A 75 -15.77 -11.72 -8.78
C GLY A 75 -16.62 -10.46 -8.62
N MET A 76 -16.26 -9.67 -7.61
CA MET A 76 -16.89 -8.40 -7.27
C MET A 76 -15.91 -7.26 -7.41
N LEU A 77 -16.37 -6.17 -8.03
CA LEU A 77 -15.60 -4.94 -8.14
C LEU A 77 -15.89 -4.10 -6.89
N ILE A 78 -14.88 -3.86 -6.07
CA ILE A 78 -14.99 -3.13 -4.80
C ILE A 78 -13.86 -2.12 -4.67
N ASN A 79 -14.03 -1.13 -3.81
CA ASN A 79 -12.97 -0.20 -3.47
C ASN A 79 -11.94 -0.86 -2.54
N GLU A 80 -10.67 -0.52 -2.73
CA GLU A 80 -9.57 -1.00 -1.88
C GLU A 80 -9.64 -0.36 -0.49
N GLU A 81 -9.15 -1.08 0.52
CA GLU A 81 -9.11 -0.57 1.88
C GLU A 81 -7.81 0.21 2.15
N ILE A 82 -7.93 1.44 2.66
CA ILE A 82 -6.79 2.36 2.93
C ILE A 82 -5.68 1.71 3.74
N ARG A 83 -6.04 0.91 4.75
CA ARG A 83 -5.09 0.31 5.69
C ARG A 83 -3.99 -0.55 5.05
N TYR A 84 -4.17 -0.95 3.79
CA TYR A 84 -3.17 -1.71 3.04
C TYR A 84 -2.34 -0.83 2.10
N MET A 85 -2.77 0.41 1.86
CA MET A 85 -2.20 1.32 0.88
C MET A 85 -1.19 2.31 1.49
N ASP A 86 -1.30 2.62 2.78
CA ASP A 86 -0.51 3.64 3.47
C ASP A 86 0.62 3.09 4.37
N LEU A 87 0.98 1.81 4.21
CA LEU A 87 1.97 1.12 5.04
C LEU A 87 3.44 1.41 4.67
N GLY A 88 3.68 2.15 3.58
CA GLY A 88 5.03 2.49 3.08
C GLY A 88 5.82 1.33 2.47
N HIS A 89 5.16 0.22 2.12
CA HIS A 89 5.76 -0.91 1.42
C HIS A 89 4.67 -1.78 0.77
N GLY A 90 5.10 -2.73 -0.06
CA GLY A 90 4.27 -3.80 -0.61
C GLY A 90 3.39 -3.44 -1.79
N LEU A 91 3.26 -2.15 -2.11
CA LEU A 91 2.51 -1.66 -3.26
C LEU A 91 3.46 -1.32 -4.41
N HIS A 92 3.17 -1.83 -5.60
CA HIS A 92 3.94 -1.57 -6.82
C HIS A 92 3.01 -1.24 -7.96
N GLY A 93 3.43 -0.45 -8.94
CA GLY A 93 2.56 -0.17 -10.07
C GLY A 93 3.21 0.60 -11.20
N TYR A 94 2.38 0.95 -12.17
CA TYR A 94 2.73 1.71 -13.36
C TYR A 94 1.61 2.70 -13.65
N THR A 95 1.99 3.95 -13.91
CA THR A 95 1.01 5.04 -14.04
C THR A 95 0.86 5.45 -15.50
N PHE A 96 -0.35 5.84 -15.88
CA PHE A 96 -0.68 6.40 -17.19
C PHE A 96 -1.32 7.76 -16.97
N GLU A 97 -0.85 8.77 -17.68
CA GLU A 97 -1.53 10.05 -17.77
C GLU A 97 -2.78 9.90 -18.64
N LEU A 98 -3.89 10.47 -18.16
CA LEU A 98 -5.17 10.46 -18.85
C LEU A 98 -5.61 11.90 -19.16
N THR A 99 -6.35 12.04 -20.26
CA THR A 99 -7.22 13.21 -20.43
C THR A 99 -8.37 13.17 -19.43
N GLN A 100 -9.02 14.31 -19.20
CA GLN A 100 -10.19 14.36 -18.31
C GLN A 100 -11.33 13.45 -18.81
N GLU A 101 -11.59 13.44 -20.12
CA GLU A 101 -12.62 12.60 -20.73
C GLU A 101 -12.35 11.10 -20.50
N GLN A 102 -11.09 10.66 -20.72
CA GLN A 102 -10.68 9.29 -20.44
C GLN A 102 -10.86 8.94 -18.95
N PHE A 103 -10.47 9.85 -18.05
CA PHE A 103 -10.60 9.66 -16.61
C PHE A 103 -12.06 9.48 -16.17
N GLU A 104 -12.94 10.38 -16.62
CA GLU A 104 -14.38 10.34 -16.34
C GLU A 104 -15.04 9.08 -16.94
N GLU A 105 -14.58 8.64 -18.11
CA GLU A 105 -15.02 7.39 -18.73
C GLU A 105 -14.63 6.16 -17.90
N VAL A 106 -13.42 6.11 -17.31
CA VAL A 106 -13.06 5.02 -16.37
C VAL A 106 -14.01 5.01 -15.18
N GLN A 107 -14.26 6.17 -14.55
CA GLN A 107 -15.17 6.27 -13.41
C GLN A 107 -16.58 5.77 -13.77
N ARG A 108 -17.10 6.21 -14.92
CA ARG A 108 -18.41 5.82 -15.42
C ARG A 108 -18.50 4.31 -15.66
N ARG A 109 -17.48 3.69 -16.26
CA ARG A 109 -17.42 2.23 -16.47
C ARG A 109 -17.42 1.46 -15.15
N CYS A 110 -16.67 1.93 -14.17
CA CYS A 110 -16.61 1.30 -12.85
C CYS A 110 -17.97 1.40 -12.13
N ALA A 111 -18.56 2.59 -12.10
CA ALA A 111 -19.86 2.81 -11.49
C ALA A 111 -20.95 1.95 -12.16
N THR A 112 -20.94 1.87 -13.50
CA THR A 112 -21.86 1.04 -14.27
C THR A 112 -21.67 -0.45 -13.96
N ALA A 113 -20.42 -0.91 -13.89
CA ALA A 113 -20.11 -2.31 -13.56
C ALA A 113 -20.60 -2.68 -12.16
N VAL A 114 -20.36 -1.84 -11.15
CA VAL A 114 -20.83 -2.05 -9.78
C VAL A 114 -22.35 -2.05 -9.71
N ALA A 115 -23.02 -1.09 -10.35
CA ALA A 115 -24.48 -1.04 -10.41
C ALA A 115 -25.06 -2.29 -11.09
N GLY A 116 -24.45 -2.73 -12.20
CA GLY A 116 -24.83 -3.95 -12.89
C GLY A 116 -24.65 -5.21 -12.03
N GLN A 117 -23.55 -5.31 -11.28
CA GLN A 117 -23.32 -6.42 -10.34
C GLN A 117 -24.39 -6.46 -9.25
N LYS A 118 -24.68 -5.31 -8.62
CA LYS A 118 -25.72 -5.19 -7.58
C LYS A 118 -27.09 -5.58 -8.13
N ALA A 119 -27.48 -5.07 -9.30
CA ALA A 119 -28.75 -5.37 -9.93
C ALA A 119 -28.89 -6.87 -10.24
N ALA A 120 -27.86 -7.49 -10.82
CA ALA A 120 -27.87 -8.93 -11.11
C ALA A 120 -28.06 -9.79 -9.86
N ILE A 121 -27.38 -9.44 -8.76
CA ILE A 121 -27.53 -10.13 -7.48
C ILE A 121 -28.94 -9.94 -6.92
N SER A 122 -29.43 -8.70 -6.84
CA SER A 122 -30.75 -8.39 -6.31
C SER A 122 -31.89 -9.04 -7.10
N GLU A 123 -31.77 -9.18 -8.42
CA GLU A 123 -32.77 -9.86 -9.26
C GLU A 123 -32.88 -11.36 -9.01
N VAL A 124 -31.81 -11.99 -8.50
CA VAL A 124 -31.83 -13.43 -8.14
C VAL A 124 -32.25 -13.61 -6.68
N VAL A 125 -31.77 -12.74 -5.81
CA VAL A 125 -31.96 -12.84 -4.36
C VAL A 125 -33.35 -12.32 -3.92
N GLY A 126 -33.93 -11.39 -4.68
CA GLY A 126 -35.18 -10.70 -4.31
C GLY A 126 -35.04 -9.95 -2.98
N ASP A 127 -36.08 -10.03 -2.14
CA ASP A 127 -36.11 -9.40 -0.80
C ASP A 127 -35.20 -10.08 0.23
N GLY A 128 -34.43 -11.11 -0.14
CA GLY A 128 -33.46 -11.77 0.73
C GLY A 128 -34.05 -12.67 1.82
N ASN A 129 -35.38 -12.75 1.95
CA ASN A 129 -36.07 -13.58 2.96
C ASN A 129 -35.85 -15.09 2.78
N ASN A 130 -35.46 -15.54 1.58
CA ASN A 130 -35.24 -16.95 1.27
C ASN A 130 -33.79 -17.41 1.42
N PHE A 131 -32.87 -16.51 1.79
CA PHE A 131 -31.44 -16.81 1.88
C PHE A 131 -30.98 -16.63 3.33
N THR A 132 -30.56 -17.73 3.97
CA THR A 132 -29.98 -17.69 5.30
C THR A 132 -28.58 -17.13 5.21
N THR A 133 -28.43 -15.85 5.53
CA THR A 133 -27.14 -15.18 5.58
C THR A 133 -26.67 -15.17 7.01
N ASP A 134 -25.59 -15.89 7.34
CA ASP A 134 -24.88 -15.70 8.61
C ASP A 134 -24.06 -14.40 8.54
N PRO A 135 -24.47 -13.31 9.20
CA PRO A 135 -23.84 -12.01 9.06
C PRO A 135 -22.50 -11.89 9.80
N GLU A 136 -22.13 -12.86 10.64
CA GLU A 136 -20.96 -12.78 11.52
C GLU A 136 -19.68 -13.37 10.91
N LYS A 137 -19.79 -14.06 9.78
CA LYS A 137 -18.63 -14.71 9.15
C LYS A 137 -17.67 -13.66 8.55
N LYS A 138 -16.53 -13.46 9.22
CA LYS A 138 -15.45 -12.56 8.77
C LYS A 138 -14.93 -12.94 7.37
N GLY A 139 -14.56 -11.93 6.58
CA GLY A 139 -13.93 -12.11 5.26
C GLY A 139 -14.90 -12.21 4.09
N ARG A 140 -16.21 -12.00 4.30
CA ARG A 140 -17.18 -11.96 3.20
C ARG A 140 -17.04 -10.71 2.36
N ILE A 141 -17.12 -10.90 1.04
CA ILE A 141 -17.12 -9.79 0.08
C ILE A 141 -18.51 -9.16 -0.02
N TYR A 142 -19.57 -9.98 0.06
CA TYR A 142 -20.95 -9.51 0.11
C TYR A 142 -21.87 -10.51 0.83
N LYS A 143 -23.08 -10.08 1.18
CA LYS A 143 -23.97 -10.78 2.10
C LYS A 143 -24.37 -12.18 1.60
N GLU A 144 -24.64 -12.32 0.30
CA GLU A 144 -25.15 -13.53 -0.35
C GLU A 144 -24.06 -14.42 -0.98
N GLU A 145 -22.80 -14.25 -0.57
CA GLU A 145 -21.64 -14.98 -1.06
C GLU A 145 -21.78 -16.52 -1.02
N VAL A 146 -22.54 -17.06 -0.05
CA VAL A 146 -22.82 -18.51 0.07
C VAL A 146 -23.53 -19.07 -1.17
N TYR A 147 -24.30 -18.24 -1.89
CA TYR A 147 -25.07 -18.60 -3.07
C TYR A 147 -24.46 -18.04 -4.36
N SER A 148 -23.20 -17.58 -4.29
CA SER A 148 -22.52 -16.86 -5.37
C SER A 148 -22.51 -17.63 -6.69
N ARG A 149 -22.26 -18.93 -6.64
CA ARG A 149 -22.26 -19.80 -7.81
C ARG A 149 -23.63 -19.87 -8.49
N GLN A 150 -24.70 -20.08 -7.74
CA GLN A 150 -26.06 -20.17 -8.29
C GLN A 150 -26.49 -18.82 -8.88
N ILE A 151 -26.18 -17.72 -8.18
CA ILE A 151 -26.44 -16.36 -8.69
C ILE A 151 -25.74 -16.14 -10.03
N TYR A 152 -24.48 -16.57 -10.13
CA TYR A 152 -23.71 -16.45 -11.35
C TYR A 152 -24.27 -17.29 -12.50
N GLU A 153 -24.62 -18.55 -12.25
CA GLU A 153 -25.22 -19.45 -13.25
C GLU A 153 -26.54 -18.89 -13.80
N ILE A 154 -27.42 -18.36 -12.93
CA ILE A 154 -28.69 -17.75 -13.34
C ILE A 154 -28.47 -16.50 -14.19
N GLU A 155 -27.55 -15.61 -13.80
CA GLU A 155 -27.23 -14.41 -14.58
C GLU A 155 -26.66 -14.76 -15.96
N GLN A 156 -25.83 -15.80 -16.07
CA GLN A 156 -25.31 -16.27 -17.36
C GLN A 156 -26.44 -16.77 -18.28
N ILE A 157 -27.41 -17.50 -17.72
CA ILE A 157 -28.59 -17.96 -18.47
C ILE A 157 -29.44 -16.77 -18.93
N LYS A 158 -29.75 -15.81 -18.04
CA LYS A 158 -30.49 -14.59 -18.38
C LYS A 158 -29.79 -13.78 -19.46
N ALA A 159 -28.50 -13.53 -19.31
CA ALA A 159 -27.69 -12.78 -20.26
C ALA A 159 -27.72 -13.42 -21.65
N LYS A 160 -27.65 -14.76 -21.72
CA LYS A 160 -27.77 -15.53 -22.97
C LYS A 160 -29.16 -15.41 -23.61
N ILE A 161 -30.23 -15.49 -22.81
CA ILE A 161 -31.61 -15.33 -23.30
C ILE A 161 -31.84 -13.92 -23.86
N GLU A 162 -31.31 -12.90 -23.18
CA GLU A 162 -31.45 -11.49 -23.53
C GLU A 162 -30.45 -11.02 -24.61
N GLY A 163 -29.52 -11.87 -25.04
CA GLY A 163 -28.53 -11.53 -26.06
C GLY A 163 -27.50 -10.47 -25.63
N ARG A 164 -27.24 -10.34 -24.32
CA ARG A 164 -26.30 -9.36 -23.74
C ARG A 164 -25.14 -10.05 -23.01
N PRO A 165 -24.00 -9.37 -22.79
CA PRO A 165 -22.98 -9.90 -21.90
C PRO A 165 -23.48 -9.98 -20.45
N SER A 166 -23.00 -11.00 -19.73
CA SER A 166 -23.24 -11.14 -18.29
C SER A 166 -22.68 -9.94 -17.52
N ARG A 167 -23.46 -9.43 -16.56
CA ARG A 167 -23.06 -8.33 -15.66
C ARG A 167 -22.06 -8.82 -14.61
N LEU A 168 -22.18 -10.08 -14.19
CA LEU A 168 -21.23 -10.74 -13.30
C LEU A 168 -20.08 -11.30 -14.14
N LYS A 169 -18.84 -10.98 -13.77
CA LYS A 169 -17.64 -11.42 -14.51
C LYS A 169 -16.97 -12.58 -13.78
N PRO A 170 -16.44 -13.57 -14.52
CA PRO A 170 -15.80 -14.73 -13.91
C PRO A 170 -14.61 -14.31 -13.05
N PHE A 171 -14.40 -15.06 -11.97
CA PHE A 171 -13.14 -15.06 -11.22
C PHE A 171 -12.78 -16.51 -10.94
N ASP A 172 -11.79 -17.02 -11.66
CA ASP A 172 -11.38 -18.42 -11.62
C ASP A 172 -9.91 -18.60 -11.99
N PHE A 173 -9.31 -19.65 -11.42
CA PHE A 173 -7.92 -20.02 -11.71
C PHE A 173 -7.89 -21.29 -12.57
N HIS A 174 -7.71 -21.10 -13.87
CA HIS A 174 -7.55 -22.18 -14.84
C HIS A 174 -6.10 -22.65 -14.87
N LEU A 175 -5.79 -23.65 -14.05
CA LEU A 175 -4.49 -24.32 -14.08
C LEU A 175 -4.38 -25.22 -15.30
N SER A 176 -3.51 -24.84 -16.24
CA SER A 176 -3.12 -25.65 -17.38
C SER A 176 -1.64 -26.03 -17.31
N LEU A 177 -1.22 -27.01 -18.09
CA LEU A 177 0.19 -27.34 -18.29
C LEU A 177 0.65 -26.66 -19.59
N GLY A 178 1.48 -25.64 -19.46
CA GLY A 178 2.23 -25.07 -20.58
C GLY A 178 3.57 -25.78 -20.74
N TYR A 179 4.28 -25.49 -21.82
CA TYR A 179 5.65 -25.97 -22.02
C TYR A 179 6.58 -24.76 -22.13
N ARG A 180 7.61 -24.70 -21.27
CA ARG A 180 8.65 -23.68 -21.36
C ARG A 180 9.94 -24.31 -21.83
N LYS A 181 10.57 -23.70 -22.83
CA LYS A 181 11.90 -24.06 -23.31
C LYS A 181 12.93 -23.59 -22.29
N ILE A 182 13.67 -24.52 -21.70
CA ILE A 182 14.76 -24.24 -20.76
C ILE A 182 16.05 -24.78 -21.36
N GLY A 183 17.06 -23.92 -21.47
CA GLY A 183 18.39 -24.30 -21.92
C GLY A 183 19.28 -24.59 -20.71
N PHE A 184 19.89 -25.78 -20.67
CA PHE A 184 20.94 -26.12 -19.68
C PHE A 184 22.07 -26.84 -20.40
N LEU A 185 23.31 -26.38 -20.20
CA LEU A 185 24.52 -26.92 -20.84
C LEU A 185 24.41 -27.06 -22.38
N GLY A 186 23.79 -26.09 -23.05
CA GLY A 186 23.68 -26.08 -24.51
C GLY A 186 22.62 -27.02 -25.10
N PHE A 187 21.87 -27.72 -24.25
CA PHE A 187 20.70 -28.50 -24.67
C PHE A 187 19.42 -27.77 -24.27
N ASP A 188 18.48 -27.71 -25.21
CA ASP A 188 17.16 -27.14 -25.01
C ASP A 188 16.15 -28.25 -24.74
N PHE A 189 15.46 -28.19 -23.60
CA PHE A 189 14.36 -29.10 -23.27
C PHE A 189 13.07 -28.32 -23.04
N TRP A 190 11.96 -28.92 -23.46
CA TRP A 190 10.62 -28.42 -23.14
C TRP A 190 10.16 -29.06 -21.84
N LEU A 191 10.12 -28.26 -20.77
CA LEU A 191 9.61 -28.71 -19.49
C LEU A 191 8.14 -28.31 -19.35
N PRO A 192 7.26 -29.22 -18.89
CA PRO A 192 5.92 -28.85 -18.51
C PRO A 192 5.99 -27.88 -17.32
N VAL A 193 5.45 -26.67 -17.50
CA VAL A 193 5.37 -25.65 -16.46
C VAL A 193 3.89 -25.32 -16.24
N PRO A 194 3.43 -25.27 -14.98
CA PRO A 194 2.07 -24.80 -14.70
C PRO A 194 1.83 -23.41 -15.30
N SER A 195 0.78 -23.27 -16.09
CA SER A 195 0.31 -22.02 -16.68
C SER A 195 -1.05 -21.65 -16.11
N LEU A 196 -1.27 -20.36 -15.96
CA LEU A 196 -2.55 -19.77 -15.54
C LEU A 196 -3.07 -18.81 -16.60
N GLU A 197 -2.55 -18.81 -17.81
CA GLU A 197 -2.86 -17.82 -18.86
C GLU A 197 -4.35 -17.67 -19.14
N ASN A 198 -5.13 -18.75 -19.02
CA ASN A 198 -6.57 -18.75 -19.23
C ASN A 198 -7.41 -18.38 -17.99
N SER A 199 -6.76 -17.96 -16.89
CA SER A 199 -7.45 -17.62 -15.63
C SER A 199 -8.09 -16.24 -15.69
N ASN A 200 -9.27 -16.09 -15.11
CA ASN A 200 -9.90 -14.80 -14.90
C ASN A 200 -9.60 -14.30 -13.49
N THR A 201 -8.78 -13.25 -13.38
CA THR A 201 -8.28 -12.77 -12.09
C THR A 201 -8.57 -11.28 -11.92
N CYS A 202 -8.15 -10.74 -10.79
CA CYS A 202 -8.17 -9.31 -10.52
C CYS A 202 -7.53 -8.48 -11.65
N LYS A 203 -6.43 -8.99 -12.22
CA LYS A 203 -5.70 -8.34 -13.32
C LYS A 203 -6.49 -8.33 -14.62
N THR A 204 -7.06 -9.47 -15.04
CA THR A 204 -7.80 -9.52 -16.32
C THR A 204 -8.99 -8.57 -16.28
N ARG A 205 -9.65 -8.46 -15.13
CA ARG A 205 -10.74 -7.50 -14.95
C ARG A 205 -10.26 -6.05 -15.01
N ALA A 206 -9.18 -5.70 -14.30
CA ALA A 206 -8.60 -4.37 -14.34
C ALA A 206 -8.23 -3.96 -15.78
N VAL A 207 -7.55 -4.84 -16.53
CA VAL A 207 -7.23 -4.61 -17.95
C VAL A 207 -8.49 -4.38 -18.78
N SER A 208 -9.52 -5.24 -18.62
CA SER A 208 -10.78 -5.10 -19.39
C SER A 208 -11.52 -3.79 -19.16
N LEU A 209 -11.35 -3.15 -18.00
CA LEU A 209 -11.97 -1.85 -17.71
C LEU A 209 -11.23 -0.71 -18.40
N LEU A 210 -9.92 -0.86 -18.64
CA LEU A 210 -9.03 0.11 -19.26
C LEU A 210 -8.89 -0.07 -20.78
N GLU A 211 -9.37 -1.18 -21.34
CA GLU A 211 -9.39 -1.42 -22.79
C GLU A 211 -10.17 -0.33 -23.55
N GLY A 212 -9.57 0.20 -24.62
CA GLY A 212 -10.12 1.31 -25.39
C GLY A 212 -9.97 2.68 -24.73
N ILE A 213 -9.45 2.76 -23.50
CA ILE A 213 -9.01 4.00 -22.85
C ILE A 213 -7.50 4.13 -22.98
N LEU A 214 -6.80 3.04 -22.66
CA LEU A 214 -5.38 2.86 -22.94
C LEU A 214 -5.18 2.12 -24.27
N THR A 215 -4.04 2.34 -24.92
CA THR A 215 -3.68 1.66 -26.16
C THR A 215 -3.33 0.20 -25.93
N GLU A 216 -3.37 -0.62 -26.98
CA GLU A 216 -2.96 -2.03 -26.90
C GLU A 216 -1.48 -2.17 -26.49
N GLU A 217 -0.61 -1.25 -26.93
CA GLU A 217 0.80 -1.23 -26.54
C GLU A 217 0.98 -0.94 -25.04
N GLN A 218 0.19 -0.02 -24.49
CA GLN A 218 0.17 0.29 -23.05
C GLN A 218 -0.32 -0.89 -22.22
N LEU A 219 -1.29 -1.66 -22.73
CA LEU A 219 -1.88 -2.79 -22.01
C LEU A 219 -1.11 -4.12 -22.19
N ALA A 220 -0.29 -4.25 -23.24
CA ALA A 220 0.43 -5.47 -23.57
C ALA A 220 1.21 -6.09 -22.39
N PRO A 221 1.99 -5.32 -21.60
CA PRO A 221 2.73 -5.87 -20.45
C PRO A 221 1.84 -6.55 -19.39
N PHE A 222 0.58 -6.13 -19.28
CA PHE A 222 -0.38 -6.64 -18.30
C PHE A 222 -1.13 -7.88 -18.81
N LYS A 223 -1.21 -8.07 -20.14
CA LYS A 223 -1.86 -9.20 -20.81
C LYS A 223 -0.99 -10.48 -20.88
N ASN A 224 0.33 -10.36 -20.76
CA ASN A 224 1.31 -11.46 -20.93
C ASN A 224 1.28 -12.56 -19.85
N SER A 225 0.44 -12.43 -18.83
CA SER A 225 0.24 -13.44 -17.78
C SER A 225 -1.14 -13.17 -17.17
N SER A 226 -1.70 -14.06 -16.36
CA SER A 226 -2.86 -13.76 -15.51
C SER A 226 -2.47 -13.33 -14.09
N LEU A 227 -1.20 -13.52 -13.71
CA LEU A 227 -0.71 -13.23 -12.36
C LEU A 227 -0.11 -11.81 -12.26
N PRO A 228 -0.49 -11.01 -11.25
CA PRO A 228 0.07 -9.66 -11.06
C PRO A 228 1.58 -9.65 -10.79
N ARG A 229 2.11 -10.63 -10.06
CA ARG A 229 3.53 -10.73 -9.69
C ARG A 229 4.52 -10.72 -10.86
N PHE A 230 4.09 -11.15 -12.05
CA PHE A 230 4.97 -11.29 -13.21
C PHE A 230 4.92 -10.08 -14.16
N ILE A 231 4.26 -8.99 -13.78
CA ILE A 231 4.28 -7.77 -14.58
C ILE A 231 5.66 -7.12 -14.47
N PRO A 232 6.39 -6.92 -15.58
CA PRO A 232 7.70 -6.27 -15.55
C PRO A 232 7.57 -4.77 -15.37
N GLY A 233 8.60 -4.13 -14.80
CA GLY A 233 8.74 -2.67 -14.80
C GLY A 233 7.84 -1.92 -13.82
N LEU A 234 7.21 -2.61 -12.87
CA LEU A 234 6.45 -1.95 -11.80
C LEU A 234 7.40 -1.24 -10.82
N GLU A 235 7.12 0.03 -10.54
CA GLU A 235 7.85 0.79 -9.52
C GLU A 235 7.17 0.67 -8.15
N PRO A 236 7.92 0.78 -7.03
CA PRO A 236 7.29 0.91 -5.72
C PRO A 236 6.42 2.16 -5.63
N ILE A 237 5.20 2.02 -5.13
CA ILE A 237 4.27 3.11 -4.89
C ILE A 237 4.22 3.40 -3.39
N LEU A 238 4.24 4.67 -3.03
CA LEU A 238 4.17 5.13 -1.65
C LEU A 238 3.02 6.12 -1.54
N LEU A 239 1.98 5.75 -0.78
CA LEU A 239 0.81 6.57 -0.52
C LEU A 239 0.73 6.84 0.98
N HIS A 240 0.20 8.00 1.39
CA HIS A 240 -0.13 8.30 2.78
C HIS A 240 -1.57 8.73 2.89
N SER A 241 -2.20 8.38 4.01
CA SER A 241 -3.56 8.78 4.32
C SER A 241 -3.57 9.94 5.32
N GLU A 242 -4.53 10.84 5.18
CA GLU A 242 -4.82 11.93 6.10
C GLU A 242 -6.24 11.77 6.66
N GLY A 243 -6.54 12.47 7.76
CA GLY A 243 -7.86 12.45 8.42
C GLY A 243 -7.93 11.54 9.65
N THR A 244 -9.16 11.29 10.10
CA THR A 244 -9.47 10.61 11.36
C THR A 244 -8.93 9.18 11.41
N LEU A 245 -8.25 8.85 12.51
CA LEU A 245 -7.82 7.49 12.85
C LEU A 245 -8.88 6.79 13.68
N ARG A 246 -9.17 5.51 13.37
CA ARG A 246 -10.07 4.67 14.17
C ARG A 246 -9.34 3.43 14.67
N PRO A 247 -9.70 2.91 15.85
CA PRO A 247 -9.23 1.61 16.30
C PRO A 247 -9.81 0.51 15.40
N HIS A 248 -8.97 -0.48 15.10
CA HIS A 248 -9.28 -1.66 14.32
C HIS A 248 -8.69 -2.89 14.99
N THR A 249 -9.50 -3.91 15.21
CA THR A 249 -9.06 -5.17 15.81
C THR A 249 -8.69 -6.16 14.72
N LYS A 250 -7.40 -6.51 14.64
CA LYS A 250 -6.89 -7.54 13.72
C LYS A 250 -7.48 -8.91 14.03
N SER A 251 -7.31 -9.86 13.11
CA SER A 251 -7.67 -11.27 13.33
C SER A 251 -6.95 -11.88 14.54
N SER A 252 -5.74 -11.41 14.85
CA SER A 252 -4.97 -11.80 16.05
C SER A 252 -5.55 -11.29 17.37
N GLY A 253 -6.56 -10.40 17.33
CA GLY A 253 -7.07 -9.69 18.51
C GLY A 253 -6.29 -8.40 18.85
N GLN A 254 -5.16 -8.14 18.18
CA GLN A 254 -4.41 -6.90 18.37
C GLN A 254 -5.21 -5.70 17.86
N GLN A 255 -5.40 -4.69 18.70
CA GLN A 255 -5.96 -3.40 18.30
C GLN A 255 -4.87 -2.54 17.66
N VAL A 256 -5.17 -1.96 16.50
CA VAL A 256 -4.30 -1.02 15.78
C VAL A 256 -5.12 0.19 15.34
N PHE A 257 -4.47 1.32 15.14
CA PHE A 257 -5.10 2.52 14.61
C PHE A 257 -4.94 2.58 13.09
N SER A 258 -6.03 2.79 12.37
CA SER A 258 -6.06 2.88 10.91
C SER A 258 -7.15 3.82 10.42
N ARG A 259 -6.97 4.44 9.24
CA ARG A 259 -7.97 5.31 8.61
C ARG A 259 -8.97 4.50 7.77
N ASN A 260 -10.16 5.06 7.55
CA ASN A 260 -11.26 4.39 6.83
C ASN A 260 -11.93 5.35 5.82
N TRP A 261 -12.09 4.91 4.57
CA TRP A 261 -12.79 5.67 3.51
C TRP A 261 -14.21 6.12 3.87
N LYS A 262 -14.86 5.48 4.85
CA LYS A 262 -16.20 5.89 5.31
C LYS A 262 -16.20 7.23 6.06
N ASP A 263 -15.04 7.65 6.58
CA ASP A 263 -14.88 8.93 7.23
C ASP A 263 -14.66 10.02 6.17
N LYS A 264 -15.49 11.07 6.18
CA LYS A 264 -15.55 12.08 5.10
C LYS A 264 -14.27 12.91 4.95
N ASP A 265 -13.54 13.06 6.05
CA ASP A 265 -12.28 13.80 6.15
C ASP A 265 -11.06 12.94 5.75
N VAL A 266 -11.24 11.63 5.59
CA VAL A 266 -10.14 10.75 5.23
C VAL A 266 -9.81 10.84 3.74
N LYS A 267 -8.54 11.08 3.45
CA LYS A 267 -7.99 11.28 2.10
C LYS A 267 -6.72 10.46 1.91
N LEU A 268 -6.40 10.12 0.67
CA LEU A 268 -5.21 9.35 0.30
C LEU A 268 -4.42 10.11 -0.76
N TYR A 269 -3.13 10.30 -0.53
CA TYR A 269 -2.24 11.08 -1.37
C TYR A 269 -0.99 10.30 -1.71
N TRP A 270 -0.38 10.60 -2.85
CA TRP A 270 0.94 10.09 -3.18
C TRP A 270 2.00 10.74 -2.29
N SER A 271 2.79 9.94 -1.58
CA SER A 271 3.92 10.41 -0.77
C SER A 271 5.15 10.72 -1.61
N VAL A 272 5.29 10.03 -2.74
CA VAL A 272 6.27 10.32 -3.78
C VAL A 272 5.53 10.23 -5.12
N PRO A 273 5.47 11.31 -5.93
CA PRO A 273 4.81 11.25 -7.23
C PRO A 273 5.35 10.13 -8.13
N PRO A 274 4.54 9.58 -9.05
CA PRO A 274 4.97 8.54 -9.98
C PRO A 274 6.27 8.93 -10.70
N GLN A 275 7.24 8.01 -10.74
CA GLN A 275 8.52 8.20 -11.45
C GLN A 275 8.60 7.35 -12.72
N SER A 276 7.69 6.39 -12.87
CA SER A 276 7.51 5.56 -14.05
C SER A 276 6.08 5.69 -14.53
N PHE A 277 5.89 6.51 -15.57
CA PHE A 277 4.57 6.73 -16.14
C PHE A 277 4.60 7.01 -17.63
N ASP A 278 3.53 6.63 -18.29
CA ASP A 278 3.28 7.00 -19.68
C ASP A 278 2.66 8.40 -19.74
N LYS A 279 3.29 9.30 -20.50
CA LYS A 279 3.00 10.74 -20.48
C LYS A 279 2.20 11.15 -21.71
N LEU A 280 1.23 12.02 -21.51
CA LEU A 280 0.55 12.71 -22.60
C LEU A 280 1.21 14.05 -22.92
N ALA A 281 1.83 14.70 -21.92
CA ALA A 281 2.51 15.99 -22.06
C ALA A 281 3.92 15.97 -21.44
N GLU A 282 4.87 16.67 -22.07
CA GLU A 282 6.25 16.78 -21.56
C GLU A 282 6.32 17.57 -20.25
N ASP A 283 5.53 18.64 -20.10
CA ASP A 283 5.48 19.47 -18.89
C ASP A 283 5.15 18.67 -17.62
N THR A 284 4.41 17.56 -17.78
CA THR A 284 4.10 16.62 -16.70
C THR A 284 5.37 15.96 -16.14
N VAL A 285 6.30 15.58 -17.02
CA VAL A 285 7.57 14.96 -16.62
C VAL A 285 8.38 15.90 -15.78
N ASP A 286 8.49 17.15 -16.22
CA ASP A 286 9.24 18.17 -15.50
C ASP A 286 8.66 18.44 -14.11
N LEU A 287 7.36 18.30 -13.94
CA LEU A 287 6.71 18.49 -12.66
C LEU A 287 7.03 17.38 -11.64
N PHE A 288 7.07 16.11 -12.06
CA PHE A 288 7.17 14.97 -11.13
C PHE A 288 8.58 14.37 -11.00
N ASN A 289 9.46 14.64 -11.97
CA ASN A 289 10.73 13.95 -12.09
C ASN A 289 11.67 14.16 -10.87
N ILE A 290 12.05 13.09 -10.19
CA ILE A 290 13.16 13.13 -9.23
C ILE A 290 14.40 12.69 -10.00
N ASP A 291 15.55 13.29 -9.72
CA ASP A 291 16.78 12.92 -10.41
C ASP A 291 17.10 11.44 -10.18
N ALA A 292 17.49 10.76 -11.26
CA ALA A 292 17.62 9.31 -11.29
C ALA A 292 18.50 8.76 -10.16
N GLU A 293 19.54 9.51 -9.76
CA GLU A 293 20.44 9.16 -8.65
C GLU A 293 19.77 9.16 -7.27
N TYR A 294 18.74 9.99 -7.03
CA TYR A 294 18.02 10.05 -5.75
C TYR A 294 16.71 9.27 -5.73
N ARG A 295 16.15 8.85 -6.89
CA ARG A 295 14.82 8.20 -6.96
C ARG A 295 14.67 7.02 -5.98
N THR A 296 15.63 6.11 -6.01
CA THR A 296 15.61 4.91 -5.15
C THR A 296 15.78 5.29 -3.68
N GLU A 297 16.68 6.22 -3.38
CA GLU A 297 16.93 6.68 -2.02
C GLU A 297 15.71 7.38 -1.42
N VAL A 298 15.05 8.27 -2.18
CA VAL A 298 13.84 8.98 -1.74
C VAL A 298 12.73 7.98 -1.42
N LYS A 299 12.45 7.02 -2.32
CA LYS A 299 11.44 5.99 -2.05
C LYS A 299 11.78 5.14 -0.83
N TYR A 300 13.06 4.79 -0.67
CA TYR A 300 13.52 4.04 0.49
C TYR A 300 13.32 4.81 1.81
N ILE A 301 13.68 6.10 1.82
CA ILE A 301 13.52 6.98 2.99
C ILE A 301 12.04 7.19 3.33
N VAL A 302 11.23 7.56 2.34
CA VAL A 302 9.79 7.79 2.55
C VAL A 302 9.09 6.52 3.03
N GLY A 303 9.38 5.36 2.42
CA GLY A 303 8.85 4.08 2.87
C GLY A 303 9.24 3.75 4.32
N LYS A 304 10.47 4.09 4.75
CA LYS A 304 10.87 3.96 6.17
C LYS A 304 10.09 4.89 7.08
N LEU A 305 9.97 6.17 6.74
CA LEU A 305 9.21 7.14 7.53
C LEU A 305 7.76 6.66 7.74
N GLN A 306 7.08 6.22 6.69
CA GLN A 306 5.70 5.70 6.80
C GLN A 306 5.60 4.45 7.67
N ARG A 307 6.57 3.53 7.55
CA ARG A 307 6.65 2.35 8.42
C ARG A 307 6.91 2.73 9.88
N LEU A 308 7.71 3.75 10.13
CA LEU A 308 7.97 4.29 11.47
C LEU A 308 6.73 4.95 12.06
N GLU A 309 6.01 5.76 11.27
CA GLU A 309 4.72 6.32 11.71
C GLU A 309 3.79 5.20 12.18
N TRP A 310 3.59 4.19 11.33
CA TRP A 310 2.73 3.06 11.66
C TRP A 310 3.21 2.35 12.94
N ALA A 311 4.51 2.09 13.04
CA ALA A 311 5.09 1.39 14.19
C ALA A 311 4.94 2.19 15.49
N ILE A 312 5.19 3.50 15.46
CA ILE A 312 5.12 4.37 16.64
C ILE A 312 3.67 4.54 17.10
N ARG A 313 2.72 4.81 16.19
CA ARG A 313 1.30 4.95 16.54
C ARG A 313 0.76 3.69 17.24
N ASN A 314 1.20 2.52 16.76
CA ASN A 314 0.75 1.21 17.25
C ASN A 314 1.66 0.59 18.32
N ALA A 315 2.76 1.24 18.69
CA ALA A 315 3.67 0.77 19.73
C ALA A 315 3.01 0.85 21.10
N SER A 316 3.39 -0.10 21.95
CA SER A 316 3.04 -0.15 23.35
C SER A 316 4.16 0.47 24.18
N LEU A 317 3.79 1.23 25.22
CA LEU A 317 4.73 1.64 26.25
C LEU A 317 5.25 0.41 27.01
N SER A 318 6.42 0.50 27.64
CA SER A 318 6.87 -0.58 28.53
C SER A 318 5.91 -0.72 29.73
N LYS A 319 5.85 -1.91 30.34
CA LYS A 319 4.88 -2.21 31.42
C LYS A 319 4.89 -1.18 32.55
N LYS A 320 6.07 -0.66 32.89
CA LYS A 320 6.28 0.38 33.92
C LYS A 320 5.43 1.63 33.68
N TYR A 321 5.24 2.04 32.42
CA TYR A 321 4.53 3.27 32.05
C TYR A 321 3.10 3.05 31.56
N GLN A 322 2.63 1.80 31.51
CA GLN A 322 1.25 1.48 31.09
C GLN A 322 0.22 1.64 32.22
N GLU A 323 0.67 1.53 33.47
CA GLU A 323 -0.17 1.51 34.68
C GLU A 323 -0.03 2.80 35.53
N ASP A 324 0.85 3.72 35.10
CA ASP A 324 1.21 4.95 35.82
C ASP A 324 0.34 6.15 35.40
N GLU A 325 0.30 7.20 36.24
CA GLU A 325 -0.36 8.49 35.94
C GLU A 325 0.21 9.16 34.67
N ASP A 326 1.40 8.75 34.24
CA ASP A 326 2.13 9.29 33.09
C ASP A 326 1.74 8.69 31.73
N LYS A 327 0.83 7.71 31.70
CA LYS A 327 0.46 7.03 30.44
C LYS A 327 -0.02 8.01 29.36
N ASP A 328 -0.88 8.96 29.73
CA ASP A 328 -1.44 9.92 28.79
C ASP A 328 -0.37 10.90 28.30
N TYR A 329 0.59 11.26 29.18
CA TYR A 329 1.73 12.11 28.85
C TYR A 329 2.63 11.47 27.80
N PHE A 330 3.07 10.22 28.00
CA PHE A 330 3.88 9.51 27.00
C PHE A 330 3.10 9.16 25.73
N THR A 331 1.80 8.91 25.85
CA THR A 331 0.94 8.70 24.67
C THR A 331 0.87 9.95 23.81
N LYS A 332 0.81 11.13 24.42
CA LYS A 332 0.88 12.41 23.70
C LYS A 332 2.20 12.59 22.97
N TYR A 333 3.35 12.40 23.65
CA TYR A 333 4.67 12.44 23.02
C TYR A 333 4.79 11.48 21.83
N LYS A 334 4.25 10.27 21.98
CA LYS A 334 4.22 9.27 20.90
C LYS A 334 3.43 9.76 19.68
N ASN A 335 2.31 10.44 19.90
CA ASN A 335 1.51 11.02 18.82
C ASN A 335 2.23 12.21 18.18
N ASP A 336 2.84 13.08 18.98
CA ASP A 336 3.60 14.23 18.49
C ASP A 336 4.80 13.78 17.64
N LEU A 337 5.54 12.74 18.07
CA LEU A 337 6.61 12.12 17.27
C LEU A 337 6.07 11.51 15.97
N ALA A 338 4.91 10.86 16.00
CA ALA A 338 4.29 10.33 14.79
C ALA A 338 3.91 11.47 13.82
N ASP A 339 3.44 12.60 14.33
CA ASP A 339 3.08 13.77 13.51
C ASP A 339 4.31 14.50 12.95
N LEU A 340 5.44 14.52 13.68
CA LEU A 340 6.74 14.95 13.15
C LEU A 340 7.17 14.08 11.95
N ILE A 341 7.07 12.75 12.09
CA ILE A 341 7.38 11.80 11.00
C ILE A 341 6.47 12.02 9.79
N VAL A 342 5.18 12.24 10.02
CA VAL A 342 4.20 12.58 8.96
C VAL A 342 4.63 13.84 8.22
N THR A 343 4.99 14.88 8.96
CA THR A 343 5.47 16.15 8.38
C THR A 343 6.70 15.91 7.51
N CYS A 344 7.68 15.12 7.98
CA CYS A 344 8.88 14.81 7.22
C CYS A 344 8.59 14.12 5.88
N TYR A 345 7.68 13.14 5.81
CA TYR A 345 7.41 12.49 4.53
C TYR A 345 6.44 13.28 3.62
N ARG A 346 5.54 14.11 4.18
CA ARG A 346 4.63 14.98 3.40
C ARG A 346 5.37 16.03 2.58
N GLU A 347 6.54 16.46 3.05
CA GLU A 347 7.42 17.33 2.28
C GLU A 347 7.83 16.72 0.92
N PHE A 348 7.94 15.40 0.81
CA PHE A 348 8.23 14.73 -0.47
C PHE A 348 7.01 14.61 -1.39
N ALA A 349 5.81 14.67 -0.82
CA ALA A 349 4.55 14.58 -1.56
C ALA A 349 4.22 15.87 -2.31
N THR A 350 4.67 17.00 -1.78
CA THR A 350 4.37 18.33 -2.32
C THR A 350 5.08 18.54 -3.66
N ILE A 351 4.28 18.74 -4.70
CA ILE A 351 4.75 18.91 -6.07
C ILE A 351 5.14 20.38 -6.30
N GLU A 352 6.42 20.64 -6.50
CA GLU A 352 6.93 21.99 -6.78
C GLU A 352 7.21 22.18 -8.28
N PRO A 353 6.82 23.32 -8.89
CA PRO A 353 7.20 23.62 -10.27
C PRO A 353 8.71 23.76 -10.39
N LYS A 354 9.31 23.02 -11.33
CA LYS A 354 10.75 23.16 -11.60
C LYS A 354 11.00 24.34 -12.51
N LYS A 355 11.92 25.20 -12.10
CA LYS A 355 12.33 26.39 -12.88
C LYS A 355 13.84 26.53 -12.96
N ASP A 356 14.60 25.72 -12.23
CA ASP A 356 16.03 25.89 -12.12
C ASP A 356 16.81 25.11 -13.19
N THR A 357 17.70 25.79 -13.90
CA THR A 357 18.67 25.15 -14.79
C THR A 357 19.79 24.51 -13.96
N LYS A 358 20.07 23.23 -14.18
CA LYS A 358 21.13 22.50 -13.47
C LYS A 358 22.50 22.77 -14.05
N ILE A 359 23.50 22.79 -13.18
CA ILE A 359 24.91 22.80 -13.60
C ILE A 359 25.23 21.45 -14.26
N SER A 360 25.61 21.47 -15.54
CA SER A 360 25.91 20.28 -16.35
C SER A 360 27.40 20.17 -16.71
N GLY A 361 27.78 19.15 -17.49
CA GLY A 361 29.16 18.90 -17.93
C GLY A 361 30.09 18.43 -16.80
N TRP A 362 31.40 18.62 -16.98
CA TRP A 362 32.42 18.17 -16.02
C TRP A 362 32.25 18.78 -14.62
N LYS A 363 31.80 20.04 -14.55
CA LYS A 363 31.52 20.74 -13.28
C LYS A 363 30.32 20.10 -12.57
N GLY A 364 29.25 19.77 -13.31
CA GLY A 364 28.11 19.04 -12.77
C GLY A 364 28.48 17.63 -12.30
N PHE A 365 29.32 16.93 -13.07
CA PHE A 365 29.83 15.61 -12.69
C PHE A 365 30.66 15.67 -11.40
N ALA A 366 31.59 16.62 -11.28
CA ALA A 366 32.38 16.82 -10.07
C ALA A 366 31.50 17.12 -8.86
N LEU A 367 30.49 18.00 -8.99
CA LEU A 367 29.54 18.29 -7.91
C LEU A 367 28.78 17.02 -7.47
N SER A 368 28.28 16.22 -8.41
CA SER A 368 27.60 14.95 -8.12
C SER A 368 28.49 13.95 -7.37
N LEU A 369 29.78 13.85 -7.74
CA LEU A 369 30.73 12.98 -7.04
C LEU A 369 30.95 13.38 -5.57
N PHE A 370 30.88 14.67 -5.25
CA PHE A 370 31.03 15.17 -3.89
C PHE A 370 29.68 15.39 -3.18
N SER A 371 28.58 14.88 -3.73
CA SER A 371 27.22 15.09 -3.23
C SER A 371 26.85 16.58 -3.06
N ALA A 372 27.51 17.47 -3.80
CA ALA A 372 27.23 18.90 -3.78
C ALA A 372 26.07 19.22 -4.73
N PRO A 373 25.12 20.09 -4.33
CA PRO A 373 23.92 20.34 -5.12
C PRO A 373 24.22 21.10 -6.42
N ARG A 374 23.63 20.66 -7.54
CA ARG A 374 23.78 21.29 -8.87
C ARG A 374 22.68 22.31 -9.19
N SER A 375 21.65 22.41 -8.35
CA SER A 375 20.58 23.42 -8.40
C SER A 375 19.99 23.68 -7.02
N LYS A 376 19.11 24.69 -6.87
CA LYS A 376 18.43 24.92 -5.58
C LYS A 376 17.42 23.82 -5.29
N GLU A 377 16.77 23.28 -6.32
CA GLU A 377 15.86 22.14 -6.20
C GLU A 377 16.59 20.90 -5.66
N GLU A 378 17.78 20.59 -6.17
CA GLU A 378 18.60 19.48 -5.67
C GLU A 378 19.04 19.74 -4.22
N LYS A 379 19.41 20.98 -3.87
CA LYS A 379 19.73 21.35 -2.49
C LYS A 379 18.54 21.13 -1.55
N LYS A 380 17.32 21.50 -1.97
CA LYS A 380 16.10 21.25 -1.18
C LYS A 380 15.85 19.75 -0.99
N LEU A 381 16.00 18.96 -2.06
CA LEU A 381 15.83 17.50 -1.99
C LEU A 381 16.85 16.87 -1.03
N GLN A 382 18.12 17.25 -1.14
CA GLN A 382 19.17 16.80 -0.23
C GLN A 382 18.90 17.20 1.23
N ALA A 383 18.35 18.39 1.48
CA ALA A 383 17.94 18.82 2.81
C ALA A 383 16.80 17.95 3.38
N LYS A 384 15.77 17.65 2.58
CA LYS A 384 14.68 16.73 2.98
C LYS A 384 15.23 15.33 3.31
N ILE A 385 16.14 14.81 2.46
CA ILE A 385 16.83 13.53 2.69
C ILE A 385 17.65 13.56 3.98
N HIS A 386 18.40 14.64 4.22
CA HIS A 386 19.23 14.80 5.40
C HIS A 386 18.39 14.86 6.67
N GLN A 387 17.31 15.66 6.69
CA GLN A 387 16.40 15.77 7.82
C GLN A 387 15.81 14.40 8.20
N ALA A 388 15.33 13.63 7.22
CA ALA A 388 14.80 12.29 7.47
C ALA A 388 15.87 11.34 8.05
N LYS A 389 17.11 11.39 7.53
CA LYS A 389 18.23 10.59 8.05
C LYS A 389 18.61 10.99 9.48
N MET A 390 18.56 12.29 9.80
CA MET A 390 18.80 12.77 11.15
C MET A 390 17.72 12.27 12.10
N LEU A 391 16.44 12.35 11.72
CA LEU A 391 15.34 11.78 12.51
C LEU A 391 15.51 10.27 12.76
N PHE A 392 15.91 9.50 11.73
CA PHE A 392 16.23 8.08 11.92
C PHE A 392 17.36 7.86 12.93
N ASN A 393 18.39 8.71 12.88
CA ASN A 393 19.50 8.65 13.83
C ASN A 393 19.03 9.00 15.24
N SER A 394 18.28 10.10 15.41
CA SER A 394 17.78 10.54 16.71
C SER A 394 16.90 9.49 17.37
N ILE A 395 15.94 8.89 16.64
CA ILE A 395 15.12 7.78 17.17
C ILE A 395 15.99 6.61 17.59
N TYR A 396 17.01 6.25 16.81
CA TYR A 396 17.91 5.17 17.15
C TYR A 396 18.76 5.47 18.40
N MET A 397 19.33 6.68 18.48
CA MET A 397 20.13 7.10 19.63
C MET A 397 19.27 7.17 20.89
N ALA A 398 18.06 7.70 20.81
CA ALA A 398 17.11 7.68 21.93
C ALA A 398 16.91 6.25 22.46
N ILE A 399 16.72 5.27 21.59
CA ILE A 399 16.55 3.87 21.98
C ILE A 399 17.78 3.30 22.67
N VAL A 400 18.99 3.53 22.13
CA VAL A 400 20.23 2.90 22.60
C VAL A 400 20.84 3.61 23.81
N ASP A 401 20.79 4.93 23.82
CA ASP A 401 21.33 5.78 24.89
C ASP A 401 20.29 6.05 26.00
N GLU A 402 19.09 5.48 25.88
CA GLU A 402 17.99 5.58 26.85
C GLU A 402 17.67 7.02 27.27
N TRP A 403 17.47 7.90 26.28
CA TRP A 403 17.13 9.30 26.53
C TRP A 403 15.98 9.45 27.52
N ILE A 404 16.17 10.37 28.47
CA ILE A 404 15.23 10.62 29.56
C ILE A 404 14.38 11.84 29.20
N ILE A 405 13.07 11.71 29.32
CA ILE A 405 12.13 12.83 29.30
C ILE A 405 12.01 13.37 30.73
N ASP A 406 12.45 14.60 30.93
CA ASP A 406 12.36 15.31 32.21
C ASP A 406 11.10 16.17 32.24
N LYS A 407 10.23 15.94 33.24
CA LYS A 407 8.92 16.60 33.34
C LYS A 407 9.02 18.10 33.62
N ASP A 408 10.17 18.57 34.10
CA ASP A 408 10.40 19.98 34.37
C ASP A 408 10.67 20.79 33.08
N TYR A 409 10.98 20.11 31.97
CA TYR A 409 11.17 20.74 30.66
C TYR A 409 9.98 20.53 29.72
N PRO A 410 9.64 21.55 28.91
CA PRO A 410 8.60 21.40 27.89
C PRO A 410 9.05 20.43 26.78
N SER A 411 8.10 19.87 26.03
CA SER A 411 8.43 19.20 24.78
C SER A 411 8.85 20.22 23.72
N GLU A 412 9.63 19.78 22.72
CA GLU A 412 10.04 20.66 21.60
C GLU A 412 8.84 21.32 20.89
N THR A 413 7.67 20.67 20.88
CA THR A 413 6.44 21.19 20.27
C THR A 413 5.90 22.43 20.98
N TYR A 414 6.13 22.54 22.30
CA TYR A 414 5.60 23.60 23.15
C TYR A 414 6.68 24.51 23.72
N ALA A 415 7.94 24.22 23.43
CA ALA A 415 9.07 25.04 23.82
C ALA A 415 9.01 26.41 23.09
N PRO A 416 9.23 27.53 23.80
CA PRO A 416 9.52 28.82 23.17
C PRO A 416 10.67 28.70 22.16
N GLU A 417 10.65 29.50 21.08
CA GLU A 417 11.69 29.47 20.03
C GLU A 417 13.11 29.73 20.55
N ASP A 418 13.24 30.37 21.72
CA ASP A 418 14.48 30.73 22.40
C ASP A 418 14.81 29.83 23.62
N ALA A 419 14.06 28.76 23.85
CA ALA A 419 14.34 27.84 24.94
C ALA A 419 15.63 27.04 24.69
N GLU A 420 16.59 27.15 25.61
CA GLU A 420 17.84 26.37 25.56
C GLU A 420 17.63 24.91 26.01
N ASP A 421 16.64 24.66 26.87
CA ASP A 421 16.34 23.34 27.44
C ASP A 421 14.91 22.87 27.08
N TYR A 422 14.80 21.74 26.39
CA TYR A 422 13.54 21.09 26.04
C TYR A 422 13.73 19.58 25.84
N ASN A 423 12.64 18.82 25.93
CA ASN A 423 12.65 17.38 25.62
C ASN A 423 12.43 17.14 24.13
N PRO A 424 13.36 16.45 23.44
CA PRO A 424 13.16 16.05 22.05
C PRO A 424 12.06 14.98 21.95
N LEU A 425 11.25 15.04 20.88
CA LEU A 425 10.14 14.09 20.71
C LEU A 425 10.62 12.64 20.58
N GLU A 426 11.80 12.42 20.01
CA GLU A 426 12.37 11.09 19.81
C GLU A 426 12.65 10.35 21.12
N ALA A 427 12.83 11.07 22.24
CA ALA A 427 13.08 10.48 23.55
C ALA A 427 11.99 9.49 23.97
N VAL A 428 10.75 9.63 23.48
CA VAL A 428 9.66 8.68 23.79
C VAL A 428 9.96 7.26 23.27
N ALA A 429 10.84 7.11 22.27
CA ALA A 429 11.24 5.81 21.76
C ALA A 429 11.93 4.93 22.83
N SER A 430 12.58 5.55 23.81
CA SER A 430 13.24 4.91 24.96
C SER A 430 12.24 4.28 25.94
N TYR A 431 10.97 4.69 25.88
CA TYR A 431 9.91 4.27 26.80
C TYR A 431 9.02 3.15 26.22
N LEU A 432 9.24 2.78 24.96
CA LEU A 432 8.49 1.73 24.27
C LEU A 432 8.86 0.32 24.75
N SER A 433 8.01 -0.67 24.44
CA SER A 433 8.29 -2.07 24.68
C SER A 433 9.57 -2.55 23.96
N LYS A 434 10.21 -3.60 24.48
CA LYS A 434 11.43 -4.16 23.88
C LYS A 434 11.19 -4.64 22.45
N GLU A 435 10.03 -5.25 22.20
CA GLU A 435 9.61 -5.71 20.88
C GLU A 435 9.45 -4.54 19.90
N ASP A 436 8.83 -3.44 20.34
CA ASP A 436 8.65 -2.24 19.52
C ASP A 436 9.99 -1.55 19.23
N LYS A 437 10.87 -1.41 20.23
CA LYS A 437 12.25 -0.90 20.03
C LYS A 437 13.00 -1.70 18.96
N LYS A 438 12.96 -3.04 19.04
CA LYS A 438 13.56 -3.93 18.03
C LYS A 438 12.96 -3.71 16.65
N ASN A 439 11.65 -3.55 16.55
CA ASN A 439 10.97 -3.29 15.29
C ASN A 439 11.37 -1.93 14.68
N LEU A 440 11.44 -0.87 15.49
CA LEU A 440 11.90 0.45 15.05
C LEU A 440 13.33 0.40 14.51
N CYS A 441 14.27 -0.22 15.25
CA CYS A 441 15.65 -0.41 14.79
C CYS A 441 15.71 -1.17 13.45
N LYS A 442 14.91 -2.23 13.30
CA LYS A 442 14.80 -3.00 12.05
C LYS A 442 14.30 -2.15 10.88
N ILE A 443 13.31 -1.28 11.10
CA ILE A 443 12.81 -0.36 10.06
C ILE A 443 13.91 0.66 9.68
N ILE A 444 14.61 1.22 10.66
CA ILE A 444 15.75 2.12 10.46
C ILE A 444 16.90 1.44 9.72
N GLY A 445 17.02 0.11 9.85
CA GLY A 445 18.08 -0.69 9.24
C GLY A 445 19.31 -0.82 10.13
N ARG A 446 19.12 -0.79 11.45
CA ARG A 446 20.16 -0.98 12.47
C ARG A 446 19.78 -2.12 13.40
N ASN A 447 20.79 -2.72 14.03
CA ASN A 447 20.58 -3.72 15.07
C ASN A 447 20.17 -3.04 16.37
N TYR A 448 19.20 -3.62 17.06
CA TYR A 448 18.91 -3.27 18.45
C TYR A 448 20.07 -3.71 19.33
N ILE A 449 20.56 -2.78 20.15
CA ILE A 449 21.60 -3.03 21.16
C ILE A 449 20.91 -2.88 22.51
N GLU A 450 21.06 -3.89 23.36
CA GLU A 450 20.53 -3.86 24.71
C GLU A 450 21.47 -3.02 25.59
N SER A 451 20.93 -2.11 26.39
CA SER A 451 21.71 -1.30 27.32
C SER A 451 22.35 -2.18 28.40
N GLU A 452 23.52 -1.78 28.90
CA GLU A 452 24.27 -2.55 29.91
C GLU A 452 23.45 -2.74 31.20
N GLU A 453 22.66 -1.75 31.62
CA GLU A 453 21.78 -1.82 32.80
C GLU A 453 20.63 -2.85 32.63
N ALA A 454 20.07 -2.97 31.43
CA ALA A 454 19.05 -3.99 31.13
C ALA A 454 19.64 -5.40 31.05
N TYR A 455 20.88 -5.53 30.56
CA TYR A 455 21.59 -6.81 30.47
C TYR A 455 21.88 -7.39 31.86
N GLU A 456 22.36 -6.57 32.81
CA GLU A 456 22.58 -7.00 34.20
C GLU A 456 21.28 -7.44 34.88
N THR A 457 20.19 -6.72 34.68
CA THR A 457 18.88 -7.06 35.25
C THR A 457 18.30 -8.37 34.69
N SER A 458 18.59 -8.68 33.42
CA SER A 458 18.15 -9.94 32.75
C SER A 458 18.95 -11.17 33.19
N LEU A 459 20.21 -10.98 33.60
CA LEU A 459 21.06 -12.03 34.16
C LEU A 459 20.68 -12.36 35.61
N VAL A 460 20.20 -11.38 36.38
CA VAL A 460 19.75 -11.58 37.77
C VAL A 460 18.36 -12.24 37.86
N THR A 461 17.52 -12.11 36.82
CA THR A 461 16.14 -12.64 36.80
C THR A 461 15.99 -14.00 36.14
N SER A 462 17.07 -14.59 35.61
CA SER A 462 17.09 -15.96 35.10
C SER A 462 17.38 -16.94 36.26
N PRO A 463 16.42 -17.80 36.68
CA PRO A 463 16.72 -18.80 37.69
C PRO A 463 17.64 -19.87 37.08
N ALA A 464 18.65 -20.28 37.86
CA ALA A 464 19.55 -21.37 37.55
C ALA A 464 18.83 -22.72 37.43
#